data_AF-A0A3A1UZJ1-F1
#
_entry.id   AF-A0A3A1UZJ1-F1
#
_cell.length_a   1.000
_cell.length_b   1.000
_cell.length_c   1.000
_cell.angle_alpha   90.00
_cell.angle_beta   90.00
_cell.angle_gamma   90.00
#
_symmetry.space_group_name_H-M   'P 1'
#
loop_
_entity.id
_entity.type
_entity.pdbx_description
1 polymer ?
#
loop_
_entity_poly.entity_id
_entity_poly.type
_entity_poly.pdbx_seq_one_letter_code
_entity_poly.pdbx_strand_id
1 'polypeptide(L)'
;MRYTFTIIAALIGAAICAFNYTGHDPHNMVFFMLSIPAWFADMFVDIHEVSVLLMYALTIVSWAVIGYIADVFVARDRRRRSSRA
;
A
#
# COMPACT_ATOMS: atom_id res chain seq x y z
N MET A 1 9.09 11.45 14.33
CA MET A 1 7.74 11.32 13.74
C MET A 1 7.21 9.96 14.15
N ARG A 2 5.91 9.84 14.49
CA ARG A 2 5.32 8.54 14.80
C ARG A 2 4.82 7.98 13.48
N TYR A 3 5.33 6.84 13.04
CA TYR A 3 4.97 6.20 11.76
C TYR A 3 3.68 5.39 11.87
N THR A 4 2.71 5.90 12.62
CA THR A 4 1.52 5.14 12.98
C THR A 4 0.69 4.83 11.74
N PHE A 5 0.46 5.81 10.87
CA PHE A 5 -0.31 5.60 9.65
C PHE A 5 0.47 4.76 8.63
N THR A 6 1.79 4.94 8.53
CA THR A 6 2.68 4.12 7.68
C THR A 6 2.56 2.64 8.05
N ILE A 7 2.68 2.30 9.34
CA ILE A 7 2.62 0.91 9.80
C ILE A 7 1.24 0.31 9.55
N ILE A 8 0.16 1.04 9.88
CA ILE A 8 -1.21 0.57 9.65
C ILE A 8 -1.44 0.32 8.16
N ALA A 9 -1.04 1.24 7.29
CA ALA A 9 -1.21 1.09 5.86
C ALA A 9 -0.38 -0.08 5.30
N ALA A 10 0.88 -0.22 5.72
CA ALA A 10 1.73 -1.35 5.36
C ALA A 10 1.11 -2.70 5.78
N LEU A 11 0.51 -2.77 6.97
CA LEU A 11 -0.21 -3.95 7.45
C LEU A 11 -1.46 -4.25 6.62
N ILE A 12 -2.19 -3.22 6.17
CA ILE A 12 -3.32 -3.39 5.24
C ILE A 12 -2.82 -3.98 3.91
N GLY A 13 -1.76 -3.41 3.33
CA GLY A 13 -1.14 -3.94 2.11
C GLY A 13 -0.68 -5.39 2.27
N ALA A 14 -0.06 -5.72 3.40
CA ALA A 14 0.37 -7.08 3.72
C ALA A 14 -0.82 -8.04 3.89
N ALA A 15 -1.91 -7.60 4.53
CA ALA A 15 -3.13 -8.39 4.67
C ALA A 15 -3.79 -8.68 3.31
N ILE A 16 -3.80 -7.72 2.39
CA ILE A 16 -4.29 -7.93 1.01
C ILE A 16 -3.44 -8.99 0.31
N CYS A 17 -2.10 -8.90 0.41
CA CYS A 17 -1.21 -9.88 -0.19
C CYS A 17 -1.38 -11.27 0.43
N ALA A 18 -1.54 -11.34 1.76
CA ALA A 18 -1.78 -12.60 2.47
C ALA A 18 -3.12 -13.23 2.06
N PHE A 19 -4.19 -12.44 1.94
CA PHE A 19 -5.50 -12.90 1.47
C PHE A 19 -5.42 -13.42 0.02
N ASN A 20 -4.67 -12.74 -0.85
CA ASN A 20 -4.45 -13.23 -2.20
C ASN A 20 -3.67 -14.55 -2.21
N TYR A 21 -2.63 -14.66 -1.38
CA TYR A 21 -1.80 -15.85 -1.27
C TYR A 21 -2.56 -17.10 -0.77
N THR A 22 -3.61 -16.95 0.05
CA THR A 22 -4.42 -18.10 0.50
C THR A 22 -5.29 -18.72 -0.60
N GLY A 23 -5.32 -18.14 -1.81
CA GLY A 23 -6.14 -18.62 -2.93
C GLY A 23 -7.64 -18.42 -2.72
N HIS A 24 -8.05 -17.68 -1.68
CA HIS A 24 -9.46 -17.34 -1.42
C HIS A 24 -9.96 -16.18 -2.28
N ASP A 25 -9.09 -15.59 -3.10
CA ASP A 25 -9.39 -14.52 -4.05
C ASP A 25 -9.45 -15.11 -5.47
N PRO A 26 -10.59 -15.72 -5.88
CA PRO A 26 -10.72 -16.27 -7.22
C PRO A 26 -10.48 -15.16 -8.25
N HIS A 27 -9.52 -15.41 -9.15
CA HIS A 27 -9.04 -14.47 -10.17
C HIS A 27 -8.31 -13.22 -9.64
N ASN A 28 -7.82 -13.23 -8.40
CA ASN A 28 -7.06 -12.12 -7.80
C ASN A 28 -7.83 -10.78 -7.80
N MET A 29 -9.17 -10.81 -7.77
CA MET A 29 -10.01 -9.62 -7.91
C MET A 29 -9.72 -8.58 -6.81
N VAL A 30 -9.66 -9.01 -5.55
CA VAL A 30 -9.39 -8.11 -4.41
C VAL A 30 -7.99 -7.52 -4.53
N PHE A 31 -7.02 -8.36 -4.91
CA PHE A 31 -5.65 -7.91 -5.13
C PHE A 31 -5.58 -6.87 -6.25
N PHE A 32 -6.19 -7.11 -7.41
CA PHE A 32 -6.22 -6.16 -8.51
C PHE A 32 -6.94 -4.85 -8.17
N MET A 33 -8.00 -4.91 -7.36
CA MET A 33 -8.73 -3.72 -6.94
C MET A 33 -7.94 -2.84 -5.97
N LEU A 34 -7.15 -3.41 -5.07
CA LEU A 34 -6.49 -2.68 -3.97
C LEU A 34 -4.96 -2.54 -4.13
N SER A 35 -4.38 -3.21 -5.12
CA SER A 35 -2.98 -3.07 -5.50
C SER A 35 -2.82 -1.93 -6.51
N ILE A 36 -2.33 -0.79 -6.03
CA ILE A 36 -2.01 0.36 -6.88
C ILE A 36 -1.04 -0.03 -8.02
N PRO A 37 0.05 -0.80 -7.78
CA PRO A 37 0.91 -1.27 -8.86
C PRO A 37 0.16 -2.09 -9.91
N ALA A 38 -0.83 -2.88 -9.51
CA ALA A 38 -1.56 -3.75 -10.43
C ALA A 38 -2.46 -2.98 -11.41
N TRP A 39 -2.90 -1.77 -11.04
CA TRP A 39 -3.63 -0.88 -11.96
C TRP A 39 -2.79 -0.44 -13.15
N PHE A 40 -1.47 -0.39 -12.97
CA PHE A 40 -0.53 0.06 -13.98
C PHE A 40 0.22 -1.10 -14.65
N ALA A 41 0.29 -2.26 -14.00
CA ALA A 41 1.08 -3.40 -14.47
C ALA A 41 0.75 -3.78 -15.93
N ASP A 42 -0.55 -3.87 -16.26
CA ASP A 42 -1.04 -4.24 -17.59
C ASP A 42 -0.74 -3.18 -18.68
N MET A 43 -0.35 -1.97 -18.29
CA MET A 43 0.08 -0.92 -19.23
C MET A 43 1.56 -1.05 -19.63
N PHE A 44 2.35 -1.79 -18.85
CA PHE A 44 3.81 -1.86 -19.03
C PHE A 44 4.30 -3.26 -19.39
N VAL A 45 3.67 -4.32 -18.86
CA VAL A 45 4.10 -5.71 -19.02
C VAL A 45 2.87 -6.62 -19.00
N ASP A 46 2.88 -7.71 -19.76
CA ASP A 46 1.84 -8.73 -19.67
C ASP A 46 1.77 -9.27 -18.23
N ILE A 47 0.60 -9.20 -17.63
CA ILE A 47 0.35 -9.56 -16.22
C ILE A 47 0.76 -11.00 -15.89
N HIS A 48 0.84 -11.87 -16.91
CA HIS A 48 1.23 -13.28 -16.76
C HIS A 48 2.74 -13.49 -16.62
N GLU A 49 3.56 -12.51 -17.04
CA GLU A 49 5.02 -12.57 -16.92
C GLU A 49 5.55 -11.88 -15.66
N VAL A 50 4.71 -11.12 -14.95
CA VAL A 50 5.12 -10.37 -13.76
C VAL A 50 5.19 -11.29 -12.54
N SER A 51 6.30 -11.21 -11.80
CA SER A 51 6.44 -11.94 -10.54
C SER A 51 5.40 -11.51 -9.51
N VAL A 52 4.61 -12.47 -9.02
CA VAL A 52 3.61 -12.25 -7.97
C VAL A 52 4.25 -11.69 -6.69
N LEU A 53 5.44 -12.17 -6.32
CA LEU A 53 6.19 -11.67 -5.16
C LEU A 53 6.60 -10.20 -5.34
N LEU A 54 7.01 -9.81 -6.55
CA LEU A 54 7.29 -8.42 -6.87
C LEU A 54 6.03 -7.56 -6.71
N MET A 55 4.90 -8.04 -7.21
CA MET A 55 3.61 -7.35 -7.05
C MET A 55 3.20 -7.19 -5.59
N TYR A 56 3.45 -8.20 -4.75
CA TYR A 56 3.19 -8.11 -3.32
C TYR A 56 4.08 -7.06 -2.65
N ALA A 57 5.38 -7.08 -2.94
CA ALA A 57 6.33 -6.10 -2.40
C ALA A 57 5.93 -4.67 -2.81
N LEU A 58 5.62 -4.46 -4.09
CA LEU A 58 5.16 -3.17 -4.59
C LEU A 58 3.85 -2.73 -3.92
N THR A 59 2.90 -3.65 -3.73
CA THR A 59 1.62 -3.34 -3.06
C THR A 59 1.86 -2.85 -1.64
N ILE A 60 2.67 -3.57 -0.85
CA ILE A 60 2.98 -3.20 0.52
C ILE A 60 3.68 -1.84 0.56
N VAL A 61 4.65 -1.61 -0.34
CA VAL A 61 5.37 -0.34 -0.44
C VAL A 61 4.43 0.81 -0.82
N SER A 62 3.54 0.63 -1.80
CA SER A 62 2.56 1.65 -2.18
C SER A 62 1.66 2.05 -1.02
N TRP A 63 1.14 1.07 -0.27
CA TRP A 63 0.35 1.33 0.92
C TRP A 63 1.17 2.03 2.02
N ALA A 64 2.40 1.59 2.26
CA ALA A 64 3.31 2.24 3.21
C ALA A 64 3.59 3.70 2.84
N VAL A 65 3.80 3.99 1.54
CA VAL A 65 4.01 5.36 1.04
C VAL A 65 2.79 6.25 1.31
N ILE A 66 1.57 5.74 1.10
CA ILE A 66 0.34 6.48 1.43
C ILE A 66 0.27 6.79 2.92
N GLY A 67 0.54 5.79 3.77
CA GLY A 67 0.56 5.99 5.23
C GLY A 67 1.65 6.97 5.66
N TYR A 68 2.81 6.95 5.01
CA TYR A 68 3.91 7.89 5.27
C TYR A 68 3.52 9.32 4.92
N ILE A 69 2.86 9.53 3.77
CA ILE A 69 2.35 10.84 3.38
C ILE A 69 1.37 11.37 4.45
N ALA A 70 0.47 10.53 4.96
CA ALA A 70 -0.43 10.89 6.04
C ALA A 70 0.32 11.26 7.34
N ASP A 71 1.30 10.47 7.76
CA ASP A 71 2.15 10.77 8.92
C ASP A 71 2.87 12.12 8.77
N VAL A 72 3.37 12.43 7.57
CA VAL A 72 4.02 13.71 7.26
C VAL A 72 3.04 14.89 7.40
N PHE A 73 1.83 14.77 6.85
CA PHE A 73 0.81 15.82 6.97
C PHE A 73 0.38 16.04 8.42
N VAL A 74 0.14 14.97 9.18
CA VAL A 74 -0.23 15.06 10.60
C VAL A 74 0.90 15.66 11.43
N ALA A 75 2.15 15.27 11.17
CA ALA A 75 3.31 15.85 11.84
C ALA A 75 3.50 17.34 11.52
N ARG A 76 3.19 17.76 10.28
CA ARG A 76 3.21 19.18 9.87
C ARG A 76 2.10 19.97 10.58
N ASP A 77 0.89 19.44 10.66
CA ASP A 77 -0.25 20.09 11.33
C ASP A 77 0.00 20.27 12.84
N ARG A 78 0.49 19.23 13.52
CA ARG A 78 0.83 19.31 14.96
C ARG A 78 1.86 20.39 15.26
N ARG A 79 2.90 20.53 14.42
CA ARG A 79 3.91 21.59 14.59
C ARG A 79 3.28 22.98 14.45
N ARG A 80 2.41 23.18 13.45
CA ARG A 80 1.71 24.46 13.22
C ARG A 80 0.82 24.87 14.40
N ARG A 81 0.14 23.90 15.03
CA ARG A 81 -0.68 24.15 16.24
C ARG A 81 0.18 24.51 17.45
N SER A 82 1.30 23.82 17.65
CA SER A 82 2.22 24.11 18.76
C SER A 82 2.90 25.48 18.67
N SER A 83 3.06 26.03 17.46
CA SER A 83 3.62 27.38 17.26
C SER A 83 2.59 28.51 17.38
N ARG A 84 1.30 28.19 17.54
CA ARG A 84 0.21 29.18 17.72
C ARG A 84 -0.29 29.28 19.18
N ALA A 85 0.17 28.39 20.05
CA ALA A 85 -0.09 28.41 21.49
C ALA A 85 1.11 29.02 22.22
#